data_AF-A0A966AKD2-F1
#
_entry.id   AF-A0A966AKD2-F1
#
_cell.length_a   1.000
_cell.length_b   1.000
_cell.length_c   1.000
_cell.angle_alpha   90.00
_cell.angle_beta   90.00
_cell.angle_gamma   90.00
#
_symmetry.space_group_name_H-M   'P 1'
#
loop_
_entity.id
_entity.type
_entity.pdbx_description
1 polymer ?
#
loop_
_entity_poly.entity_id
_entity_poly.type
_entity_poly.pdbx_seq_one_letter_code
_entity_poly.pdbx_strand_id
1 'polypeptide(L)'
;MNPTFKQVYDELAEEHRELTVLVKRVAALHSTIGLVPLLEELHTSLIKHFSREQFPGGLYECMGAYGSRHHDELKILVRDHCTILSAVRGLLERTRIADQQDQPQLLTEVAEVLAHLHDHEQREHALADKLMTQSQQ
;
A
#
# COMPACT_ATOMS: atom_id res chain seq x y z
N MET A 1 26.32 -10.93 -2.04
CA MET A 1 25.69 -11.04 -0.70
C MET A 1 24.22 -10.74 -0.89
N ASN A 2 23.32 -11.57 -0.40
CA ASN A 2 21.89 -11.24 -0.38
C ASN A 2 21.67 -10.16 0.69
N PRO A 3 20.85 -9.13 0.42
CA PRO A 3 20.55 -8.11 1.41
C PRO A 3 19.86 -8.73 2.62
N THR A 4 20.14 -8.20 3.81
CA THR A 4 19.45 -8.60 5.03
C THR A 4 18.03 -8.04 5.05
N PHE A 5 17.13 -8.69 5.79
CA PHE A 5 15.76 -8.20 6.00
C PHE A 5 15.72 -6.72 6.42
N LYS A 6 16.62 -6.32 7.34
CA LYS A 6 16.73 -4.93 7.80
C LYS A 6 17.13 -3.95 6.69
N GLN A 7 18.05 -4.33 5.81
CA GLN A 7 18.45 -3.47 4.70
C GLN A 7 17.29 -3.25 3.72
N VAL A 8 16.58 -4.32 3.34
CA VAL A 8 15.41 -4.23 2.45
C VAL A 8 14.30 -3.36 3.08
N TYR A 9 14.04 -3.54 4.37
CA TYR A 9 13.03 -2.77 5.08
C TYR A 9 13.41 -1.29 5.23
N ASP A 10 14.67 -0.98 5.57
CA ASP A 10 15.15 0.40 5.67
C ASP A 10 15.12 1.11 4.29
N GLU A 11 15.37 0.39 3.19
CA GLU A 11 15.26 0.92 1.83
C GLU A 11 13.81 1.27 1.46
N LEU A 12 12.84 0.45 1.89
CA LEU A 12 11.40 0.70 1.70
C LEU A 12 10.86 1.81 2.60
N ALA A 13 11.51 2.13 3.72
CA ALA A 13 11.05 3.14 4.67
C ALA A 13 10.93 4.56 4.08
N GLU A 14 11.70 4.90 3.04
CA GLU A 14 11.48 6.16 2.30
C GLU A 14 10.21 6.09 1.45
N GLU A 15 9.95 4.96 0.79
CA GLU A 15 8.74 4.77 -0.02
C GLU A 15 7.46 4.83 0.82
N HIS A 16 7.44 4.20 2.00
CA HIS A 16 6.31 4.31 2.92
C HIS A 16 6.06 5.76 3.36
N ARG A 17 7.13 6.55 3.54
CA ARG A 17 7.01 7.98 3.87
C ARG A 17 6.43 8.78 2.71
N GLU A 18 6.92 8.55 1.49
CA GLU A 18 6.39 9.18 0.27
C GLU A 18 4.91 8.83 0.06
N LEU A 19 4.54 7.55 0.20
CA LEU A 19 3.15 7.08 0.13
C LEU A 19 2.28 7.73 1.21
N THR A 20 2.77 7.83 2.45
CA THR A 20 2.04 8.50 3.54
C THR A 20 1.74 9.96 3.21
N VAL A 21 2.71 10.68 2.62
CA VAL A 21 2.51 12.08 2.19
C VAL A 21 1.46 12.16 1.09
N LEU A 22 1.52 11.25 0.10
CA LEU A 22 0.55 11.21 -0.99
C LEU A 22 -0.86 10.86 -0.50
N VAL A 23 -1.01 9.86 0.37
CA VAL A 23 -2.29 9.49 1.00
C VAL A 23 -2.89 10.68 1.75
N LYS A 24 -2.08 11.43 2.51
CA LYS A 24 -2.55 12.66 3.20
C LYS A 24 -3.01 13.73 2.22
N ARG A 25 -2.33 13.90 1.08
CA ARG A 25 -2.75 14.84 0.03
C ARG A 25 -4.09 14.43 -0.58
N VAL A 26 -4.30 13.15 -0.84
CA VAL A 26 -5.59 12.62 -1.35
C VAL A 26 -6.69 12.82 -0.29
N ALA A 27 -6.42 12.47 0.97
CA ALA A 27 -7.39 12.59 2.07
C ALA A 27 -7.80 14.05 2.38
N ALA A 28 -6.94 15.03 2.07
CA ALA A 28 -7.23 16.44 2.28
C ALA A 28 -8.16 17.03 1.21
N LEU A 29 -8.50 16.29 0.15
CA LEU A 29 -9.46 16.73 -0.84
C LEU A 29 -10.89 16.66 -0.29
N HIS A 30 -11.61 17.78 -0.41
CA HIS A 30 -13.02 17.89 -0.05
C HIS A 30 -13.94 17.93 -1.28
N SER A 31 -13.37 17.76 -2.47
CA SER A 31 -14.10 17.69 -3.74
C SER A 31 -13.33 16.80 -4.73
N THR A 32 -13.98 16.39 -5.82
CA THR A 32 -13.33 15.60 -6.87
C THR A 32 -12.41 16.43 -7.78
N ILE A 33 -12.35 17.76 -7.59
CA ILE A 33 -11.47 18.65 -8.36
C ILE A 33 -10.02 18.33 -8.00
N GLY A 34 -9.24 17.92 -9.00
CA GLY A 34 -7.84 17.53 -8.80
C GLY A 34 -7.65 16.10 -8.26
N LEU A 35 -8.73 15.32 -8.10
CA LEU A 35 -8.65 13.94 -7.63
C LEU A 35 -7.99 13.00 -8.65
N VAL A 36 -8.29 13.15 -9.95
CA VAL A 36 -7.71 12.33 -11.03
C VAL A 36 -6.18 12.28 -11.01
N PRO A 37 -5.44 13.40 -11.07
CA PRO A 37 -3.98 13.34 -11.08
C PRO A 37 -3.40 12.76 -9.79
N LEU A 38 -4.07 12.94 -8.65
CA LEU A 38 -3.64 12.36 -7.38
C LEU A 38 -3.88 10.85 -7.30
N LEU A 39 -5.00 10.35 -7.85
CA LEU A 39 -5.24 8.91 -7.96
C LEU A 39 -4.29 8.23 -8.96
N GLU A 40 -3.90 8.92 -10.04
CA GLU A 40 -2.86 8.44 -10.98
C GLU A 40 -1.49 8.34 -10.31
N GLU A 41 -1.11 9.38 -9.56
CA GLU A 41 0.11 9.40 -8.74
C GLU A 41 0.09 8.24 -7.73
N LEU A 42 -1.03 8.08 -7.00
CA LEU A 42 -1.18 7.01 -5.99
C LEU A 42 -1.10 5.62 -6.62
N HIS A 43 -1.84 5.38 -7.70
CA HIS A 43 -1.84 4.09 -8.39
C HIS A 43 -0.44 3.71 -8.89
N THR A 44 0.28 4.67 -9.48
CA THR A 44 1.64 4.44 -10.00
C THR A 44 2.62 4.13 -8.87
N SER A 45 2.55 4.88 -7.76
CA SER A 45 3.39 4.65 -6.58
C SER A 45 3.11 3.30 -5.93
N LEU A 46 1.84 2.90 -5.80
CA LEU A 46 1.46 1.60 -5.24
C LEU A 46 1.93 0.43 -6.11
N ILE A 47 1.84 0.53 -7.45
CA ILE A 47 2.38 -0.52 -8.34
C ILE A 47 3.88 -0.70 -8.10
N LYS A 48 4.63 0.39 -8.04
CA LYS A 48 6.08 0.35 -7.82
C LYS A 48 6.42 -0.24 -6.46
N HIS A 49 5.73 0.20 -5.41
CA HIS A 49 5.94 -0.23 -4.03
C HIS A 49 5.63 -1.72 -3.85
N PHE A 50 4.42 -2.15 -4.19
CA PHE A 50 4.00 -3.55 -4.09
C PHE A 50 4.81 -4.50 -4.95
N SER A 51 5.38 -4.01 -6.07
CA SER A 51 6.30 -4.81 -6.88
C SER A 51 7.61 -5.08 -6.13
N ARG A 52 8.14 -4.11 -5.39
CA ARG A 52 9.40 -4.26 -4.64
C ARG A 52 9.27 -5.18 -3.44
N GLU A 53 8.11 -5.19 -2.78
CA GLU A 53 7.84 -6.11 -1.68
C GLU A 53 7.73 -7.57 -2.14
N GLN A 54 7.12 -7.79 -3.31
CA GLN A 54 6.82 -9.12 -3.85
C GLN A 54 7.87 -9.69 -4.80
N PHE A 55 8.79 -8.87 -5.31
CA PHE A 55 9.84 -9.34 -6.23
C PHE A 55 10.71 -10.41 -5.55
N PRO A 56 11.33 -11.33 -6.31
CA PRO A 56 12.37 -12.19 -5.75
C PRO A 56 13.48 -11.37 -5.06
N GLY A 57 13.79 -11.72 -3.82
CA GLY A 57 14.68 -10.95 -2.94
C GLY A 57 14.05 -9.69 -2.32
N GLY A 58 12.75 -9.48 -2.53
CA GLY A 58 11.94 -8.42 -1.95
C GLY A 58 11.55 -8.69 -0.50
N LEU A 59 10.81 -7.75 0.08
CA LEU A 59 10.47 -7.75 1.50
C LEU A 59 9.82 -9.07 1.96
N TYR A 60 8.82 -9.57 1.23
CA TYR A 60 8.05 -10.74 1.65
C TYR A 60 8.84 -12.04 1.58
N GLU A 61 9.78 -12.15 0.64
CA GLU A 61 10.71 -13.28 0.63
C GLU A 61 11.62 -13.23 1.87
N CYS A 62 12.15 -12.06 2.22
CA CYS A 62 12.95 -11.87 3.43
C CYS A 62 12.15 -12.11 4.72
N MET A 63 10.84 -11.85 4.72
CA MET A 63 9.94 -12.14 5.84
C MET A 63 9.58 -13.64 5.96
N GLY A 64 10.05 -14.48 5.04
CA GLY A 64 9.80 -15.92 5.08
C GLY A 64 8.46 -16.32 4.47
N ALA A 65 8.08 -15.72 3.34
CA ALA A 65 6.91 -16.11 2.54
C ALA A 65 6.88 -17.62 2.22
N TYR A 66 8.01 -18.31 2.28
CA TYR A 66 8.11 -19.77 2.10
C TYR A 66 8.49 -20.45 3.43
N GLY A 67 7.52 -21.08 4.08
CA GLY A 67 7.77 -22.02 5.18
C GLY A 67 7.87 -21.44 6.59
N SER A 68 7.65 -20.14 6.79
CA SER A 68 7.56 -19.55 8.13
C SER A 68 6.15 -19.66 8.72
N ARG A 69 6.05 -19.54 10.05
CA ARG A 69 4.77 -19.39 10.77
C ARG A 69 3.95 -18.15 10.38
N HIS A 70 4.54 -17.23 9.60
CA HIS A 70 3.93 -15.96 9.17
C HIS A 70 3.38 -16.03 7.74
N HIS A 71 3.43 -17.21 7.10
CA HIS A 71 2.96 -17.40 5.72
C HIS A 71 1.51 -16.96 5.50
N ASP A 72 0.61 -17.23 6.46
CA ASP A 72 -0.80 -16.82 6.34
C ASP A 72 -0.99 -15.30 6.51
N GLU A 73 -0.19 -14.65 7.37
CA GLU A 73 -0.16 -13.19 7.50
C GLU A 73 0.34 -12.55 6.18
N LEU A 74 1.40 -13.08 5.58
CA LEU A 74 1.95 -12.60 4.30
C LEU A 74 0.98 -12.80 3.13
N LYS A 75 0.22 -13.91 3.08
CA LYS A 75 -0.83 -14.12 2.08
C LYS A 75 -1.92 -13.05 2.13
N ILE A 76 -2.27 -12.59 3.33
CA ILE A 76 -3.25 -11.52 3.51
C ILE A 76 -2.69 -10.21 2.94
N LEU A 77 -1.45 -9.86 3.24
CA LEU A 77 -0.79 -8.66 2.70
C LEU A 77 -0.74 -8.68 1.16
N VAL A 78 -0.30 -9.79 0.56
CA VAL A 78 -0.29 -9.95 -0.91
C VAL A 78 -1.69 -9.82 -1.52
N ARG A 79 -2.71 -10.36 -0.86
CA ARG A 79 -4.10 -10.23 -1.33
C ARG A 79 -4.57 -8.78 -1.27
N ASP A 80 -4.22 -8.07 -0.20
CA ASP A 80 -4.57 -6.66 -0.03
C ASP A 80 -4.01 -5.81 -1.19
N HIS A 81 -2.82 -6.09 -1.71
CA HIS A 81 -2.27 -5.37 -2.87
C HIS A 81 -3.21 -5.37 -4.08
N CYS A 82 -3.74 -6.54 -4.43
CA CYS A 82 -4.67 -6.68 -5.55
C CYS A 82 -5.98 -5.92 -5.29
N THR A 83 -6.50 -6.00 -4.07
CA THR A 83 -7.72 -5.28 -3.67
C THR A 83 -7.52 -3.77 -3.73
N ILE A 84 -6.45 -3.25 -3.14
CA ILE A 84 -6.14 -1.82 -3.11
C ILE A 84 -5.92 -1.28 -4.53
N LEU A 85 -5.08 -1.95 -5.34
CA LEU A 85 -4.80 -1.52 -6.72
C LEU A 85 -6.08 -1.49 -7.58
N SER A 86 -6.91 -2.53 -7.46
CA SER A 86 -8.17 -2.60 -8.19
C SER A 86 -9.13 -1.50 -7.77
N ALA A 87 -9.20 -1.19 -6.47
CA ALA A 87 -10.06 -0.13 -5.96
C ALA A 87 -9.60 1.27 -6.40
N VAL A 88 -8.30 1.57 -6.32
CA VAL A 88 -7.73 2.85 -6.81
C VAL A 88 -7.96 3.00 -8.31
N ARG A 89 -7.73 1.95 -9.10
CA ARG A 89 -7.98 1.97 -10.54
C ARG A 89 -9.46 2.19 -10.87
N GLY A 90 -10.35 1.49 -10.16
CA GLY A 90 -11.80 1.67 -10.33
C GLY A 90 -12.25 3.09 -9.99
N LEU A 91 -11.73 3.66 -8.91
CA LEU A 91 -11.96 5.06 -8.53
C LEU A 91 -11.47 6.03 -9.61
N LEU A 92 -10.29 5.80 -10.16
CA LEU A 92 -9.73 6.62 -11.24
C LEU A 92 -10.63 6.59 -12.49
N GLU A 93 -11.08 5.41 -12.90
CA GLU A 93 -11.98 5.24 -14.04
C GLU A 93 -13.33 5.93 -13.82
N ARG A 94 -13.94 5.77 -12.63
CA ARG A 94 -15.21 6.44 -12.29
C ARG A 94 -15.08 7.95 -12.18
N THR A 95 -14.02 8.46 -11.54
CA THR A 95 -13.80 9.91 -11.35
C THR A 95 -13.71 10.65 -12.68
N ARG A 96 -13.24 9.99 -13.76
CA ARG A 96 -13.13 10.60 -15.10
C ARG A 96 -14.48 10.81 -15.81
N ILE A 97 -15.52 10.06 -15.43
CA ILE A 97 -16.83 10.09 -16.07
C ILE A 97 -17.95 10.58 -15.14
N ALA A 98 -17.66 10.71 -13.86
CA ALA A 98 -18.60 11.11 -12.82
C ALA A 98 -19.11 12.54 -12.99
N ASP A 99 -20.36 12.76 -12.59
CA ASP A 99 -20.95 14.09 -12.54
C ASP A 99 -20.92 14.68 -11.11
N GLN A 100 -21.62 15.79 -10.89
CA GLN A 100 -21.67 16.44 -9.58
C GLN A 100 -22.43 15.64 -8.53
N GLN A 101 -23.40 14.80 -8.93
CA GLN A 101 -24.22 14.00 -8.03
C GLN A 101 -23.44 12.81 -7.45
N ASP A 102 -22.43 12.33 -8.19
CA ASP A 102 -21.56 11.21 -7.79
C ASP A 102 -20.47 11.60 -6.77
N GLN A 103 -20.19 12.90 -6.59
CA GLN A 103 -19.04 13.36 -5.79
C GLN A 103 -19.01 12.85 -4.35
N PRO A 104 -20.11 12.85 -3.57
CA PRO A 104 -20.09 12.38 -2.18
C PRO A 104 -19.75 10.89 -2.09
N GLN A 105 -20.25 10.09 -3.03
CA GLN A 105 -19.97 8.66 -3.08
C GLN A 105 -18.49 8.42 -3.42
N LEU A 106 -17.96 9.10 -4.43
CA LEU A 106 -16.54 8.98 -4.80
C LEU A 106 -15.60 9.34 -3.64
N LEU A 107 -15.90 10.41 -2.90
CA LEU A 107 -15.08 10.80 -1.74
C LEU A 107 -15.16 9.77 -0.61
N THR A 108 -16.33 9.13 -0.41
CA THR A 108 -16.50 8.03 0.55
C THR A 108 -15.65 6.83 0.15
N GLU A 109 -15.75 6.40 -1.11
CA GLU A 109 -14.96 5.29 -1.65
C GLU A 109 -13.45 5.57 -1.61
N VAL A 110 -13.03 6.81 -1.85
CA VAL A 110 -11.63 7.24 -1.64
C VAL A 110 -11.23 7.04 -0.18
N ALA A 111 -12.01 7.51 0.77
CA ALA A 111 -11.71 7.37 2.20
C ALA A 111 -11.60 5.89 2.62
N GLU A 112 -12.48 5.02 2.11
CA GLU A 112 -12.43 3.57 2.34
C GLU A 112 -11.13 2.94 1.82
N VAL A 113 -10.70 3.30 0.60
CA VAL A 113 -9.45 2.79 0.03
C VAL A 113 -8.23 3.29 0.82
N LEU A 114 -8.23 4.56 1.25
CA LEU A 114 -7.13 5.09 2.06
C LEU A 114 -7.07 4.44 3.44
N ALA A 115 -8.22 4.11 4.05
CA ALA A 115 -8.28 3.35 5.29
C ALA A 115 -7.75 1.92 5.10
N HIS A 116 -8.14 1.23 4.03
CA HIS A 116 -7.64 -0.12 3.74
C HIS A 116 -6.12 -0.12 3.50
N LEU A 117 -5.59 0.87 2.78
CA LEU A 117 -4.15 1.05 2.62
C LEU A 117 -3.46 1.31 3.96
N HIS A 118 -4.03 2.16 4.82
CA HIS A 118 -3.47 2.39 6.15
C HIS A 118 -3.41 1.11 7.01
N ASP A 119 -4.48 0.33 7.01
CA ASP A 119 -4.55 -0.94 7.75
C ASP A 119 -3.57 -1.99 7.19
N HIS A 120 -3.34 -1.98 5.87
CA HIS A 120 -2.34 -2.81 5.22
C HIS A 120 -0.92 -2.44 5.70
N GLU A 121 -0.56 -1.16 5.61
CA GLU A 121 0.74 -0.62 6.05
C GLU A 121 1.01 -0.95 7.53
N GLN A 122 0.01 -0.77 8.40
CA GLN A 122 0.14 -1.09 9.83
C GLN A 122 0.41 -2.58 10.07
N ARG A 123 -0.27 -3.46 9.34
CA ARG A 123 -0.06 -4.91 9.46
C ARG A 123 1.33 -5.32 8.99
N GLU A 124 1.82 -4.70 7.92
CA GLU A 124 3.18 -4.95 7.44
C GLU A 124 4.24 -4.48 8.45
N HIS A 125 4.14 -3.25 8.98
CA HIS A 125 5.05 -2.72 9.99
C HIS A 125 5.04 -3.60 11.26
N ALA A 126 3.85 -4.00 11.72
CA ALA A 126 3.73 -4.88 12.88
C ALA A 126 4.38 -6.25 12.65
N LEU A 127 4.31 -6.79 11.43
CA LEU A 127 4.99 -8.03 11.08
C LEU A 127 6.51 -7.83 11.02
N ALA A 128 6.97 -6.70 10.45
CA ALA A 128 8.38 -6.37 10.39
C ALA A 128 9.00 -6.24 11.79
N ASP A 129 8.33 -5.54 12.71
CA ASP A 129 8.78 -5.37 14.11
C ASP A 129 8.91 -6.70 14.84
N LYS A 130 7.94 -7.63 14.65
CA LYS A 130 8.01 -8.99 15.21
C LYS A 130 9.26 -9.71 14.74
N LEU A 131 9.59 -9.61 13.45
CA LEU A 131 10.74 -10.29 12.83
C LEU A 131 12.08 -9.67 13.25
N MET A 132 12.15 -8.35 13.38
CA MET A 132 13.36 -7.66 13.89
C MET A 132 13.64 -8.01 15.36
N THR A 133 12.61 -8.15 16.18
CA THR A 133 12.76 -8.50 17.61
C THR A 133 13.22 -9.96 17.78
N GLN A 134 12.74 -10.86 16.93
CA GLN A 134 13.08 -12.30 16.99
C GLN A 134 14.47 -12.63 16.46
N SER A 135 15.04 -11.78 15.60
CA SER A 135 16.39 -11.95 15.06
C SER A 135 17.50 -11.46 16.00
N GLN A 136 17.15 -10.86 17.14
CA GLN A 136 18.06 -10.43 18.20
C GLN A 136 18.16 -11.43 19.38
N GLN A 137 17.43 -12.55 19.32
CA GLN A 137 17.44 -13.63 20.31
C GLN A 137 18.16 -14.85 19.77
#